data_AF-A0A6N6Q0K5-F1
#
_entry.id   AF-A0A6N6Q0K5-F1
#
_cell.length_a   1.000
_cell.length_b   1.000
_cell.length_c   1.000
_cell.angle_alpha   90.00
_cell.angle_beta   90.00
_cell.angle_gamma   90.00
#
_symmetry.space_group_name_H-M   'P 1'
#
loop_
_entity.id
_entity.type
_entity.pdbx_description
1 polymer ?
#
loop_
_entity_poly.entity_id
_entity_poly.type
_entity_poly.pdbx_seq_one_letter_code
_entity_poly.pdbx_strand_id
1 'polypeptide(L)'
;MKNFRGWFGGFFGWGLLLMPVLVTAFPPAPHHLFYGKVRDEFGAPINVPGAEVILETASGKQIKTQIIDGLEPGVTYRLAVPMDAGLTTDLYKATAMRPTMPFQIKVVISGVTYLPIELKGKFATMGQPGGRTLMDLTLGVDSDGDGLPDAWERMINADITQVTSGADSDGDGLSNAQEYLAGTYAFDAADGFRLSINEMRDGKPVMKFLAISGRTYTLLASEDLKTWTPAQFRIPSEGTQGTVRQSYQANDVRPIELEASTDATKPAPKFFKLLVQ
;
A
#
# COMPACT_ATOMS: atom_id res chain seq x y z
N MET A 1 14.88 87.11 33.26
CA MET A 1 15.56 86.31 34.31
C MET A 1 14.51 85.55 35.11
N LYS A 2 14.68 84.23 35.20
CA LYS A 2 14.11 83.30 36.20
C LYS A 2 12.57 83.18 36.30
N ASN A 3 12.01 82.05 35.86
CA ASN A 3 11.72 80.92 36.75
C ASN A 3 11.06 79.73 36.04
N PHE A 4 11.59 78.54 36.36
CA PHE A 4 11.10 77.20 36.03
C PHE A 4 9.74 76.92 36.68
N ARG A 5 8.86 76.18 36.00
CA ARG A 5 7.83 75.34 36.64
C ARG A 5 7.49 74.16 35.72
N GLY A 6 7.65 72.96 36.26
CA GLY A 6 7.64 71.70 35.51
C GLY A 6 6.25 71.28 35.01
N TRP A 7 6.27 70.52 33.92
CA TRP A 7 5.12 69.87 33.33
C TRP A 7 5.30 68.36 33.46
N PHE A 8 4.38 67.71 34.18
CA PHE A 8 4.23 66.26 34.24
C PHE A 8 3.43 65.81 33.01
N GLY A 9 4.09 65.18 32.04
CA GLY A 9 3.46 64.49 30.92
C GLY A 9 3.53 62.98 31.14
N GLY A 10 2.38 62.33 31.30
CA GLY A 10 2.28 60.88 31.55
C GLY A 10 2.71 60.05 30.35
N PHE A 11 3.46 58.97 30.61
CA PHE A 11 3.73 57.92 29.64
C PHE A 11 2.55 56.95 29.58
N PHE A 12 1.83 56.94 28.47
CA PHE A 12 0.90 55.86 28.13
C PHE A 12 1.73 54.67 27.61
N GLY A 13 2.05 53.72 28.49
CA GLY A 13 2.65 52.45 28.10
C GLY A 13 1.61 51.55 27.44
N TRP A 14 1.65 51.44 26.11
CA TRP A 14 0.93 50.40 25.39
C TRP A 14 1.62 49.05 25.66
N GLY A 15 1.08 48.27 26.59
CA GLY A 15 1.47 46.88 26.81
C GLY A 15 1.00 46.02 25.65
N LEU A 16 1.92 45.64 24.76
CA LEU A 16 1.66 44.66 23.71
C LEU A 16 1.51 43.28 24.37
N LEU A 17 0.27 42.82 24.54
CA LEU A 17 -0.05 41.47 25.00
C LEU A 17 0.30 40.47 23.88
N LEU A 18 1.50 39.87 23.95
CA LEU A 18 1.88 38.74 23.11
C LEU A 18 1.09 37.51 23.59
N MET A 19 -0.01 37.19 22.90
CA MET A 19 -0.66 35.89 23.06
C MET A 19 0.28 34.79 22.50
N PRO A 20 0.54 33.71 23.25
CA PRO A 20 1.29 32.59 22.72
C PRO A 20 0.45 31.92 21.63
N VAL A 21 0.83 32.12 20.37
CA VAL A 21 0.35 31.26 19.28
C VAL A 21 0.96 29.89 19.53
N LEU A 22 0.12 28.92 19.90
CA LEU A 22 0.50 27.52 19.87
C LEU A 22 0.73 27.14 18.40
N VAL A 23 1.98 27.26 17.94
CA VAL A 23 2.40 26.67 16.67
C VAL A 23 2.49 25.17 16.93
N THR A 24 1.47 24.43 16.51
CA THR A 24 1.57 22.97 16.39
C THR A 24 2.54 22.68 15.24
N ALA A 25 3.83 22.64 15.53
CA ALA A 25 4.81 22.20 14.54
C ALA A 25 4.44 20.78 14.10
N PHE A 26 4.18 20.57 12.81
CA PHE A 26 3.90 19.27 12.19
C PHE A 26 5.03 18.30 12.53
N PRO A 27 4.91 17.42 13.57
CA PRO A 27 6.07 16.70 14.03
C PRO A 27 6.25 15.45 13.14
N PRO A 28 7.42 15.27 12.52
CA PRO A 28 7.72 14.01 11.84
C PRO A 28 7.72 12.87 12.85
N ALA A 29 7.19 11.72 12.47
CA ALA A 29 7.43 10.49 13.19
C ALA A 29 8.74 9.84 12.69
N PRO A 30 9.41 9.00 13.50
CA PRO A 30 10.63 8.33 13.06
C PRO A 30 10.41 7.52 11.78
N HIS A 31 11.38 7.53 10.88
CA HIS A 31 11.28 6.82 9.60
C HIS A 31 11.00 5.32 9.81
N HIS A 32 10.24 4.73 8.89
CA HIS A 32 10.14 3.28 8.77
C HIS A 32 11.24 2.78 7.83
N LEU A 33 11.94 1.70 8.20
CA LEU A 33 13.04 1.17 7.40
C LEU A 33 12.62 -0.12 6.69
N PHE A 34 12.53 -0.06 5.36
CA PHE A 34 12.49 -1.28 4.54
C PHE A 34 13.90 -1.73 4.23
N TYR A 35 14.16 -3.02 4.32
CA TYR A 35 15.47 -3.60 4.04
C TYR A 35 15.33 -5.05 3.63
N GLY A 36 16.29 -5.55 2.88
CA GLY A 36 16.31 -6.95 2.48
C GLY A 36 17.25 -7.18 1.32
N LYS A 37 17.03 -8.29 0.63
CA LYS A 37 17.82 -8.72 -0.53
C LYS A 37 17.03 -8.59 -1.82
N VAL A 38 17.70 -8.08 -2.85
CA VAL A 38 17.17 -8.01 -4.22
C VAL A 38 17.78 -9.14 -5.05
N ARG A 39 16.91 -9.87 -5.76
CA ARG A 39 17.25 -11.00 -6.62
C ARG A 39 16.62 -10.86 -8.00
N ASP A 40 17.22 -11.48 -9.00
CA ASP A 40 16.60 -11.67 -10.32
C ASP A 40 15.51 -12.75 -10.27
N GLU A 41 14.87 -13.01 -11.41
CA GLU A 41 13.78 -13.98 -11.57
C GLU A 41 14.19 -15.43 -11.25
N PHE A 42 15.49 -15.74 -11.29
CA PHE A 42 16.04 -17.05 -10.95
C PHE A 42 16.49 -17.15 -9.48
N GLY A 43 16.34 -16.08 -8.71
CA GLY A 43 16.74 -16.01 -7.31
C GLY A 43 18.22 -15.68 -7.11
N ALA A 44 18.97 -15.33 -8.16
CA ALA A 44 20.35 -14.91 -8.03
C ALA A 44 20.41 -13.47 -7.49
N PRO A 45 21.36 -13.13 -6.58
CA PRO A 45 21.48 -11.78 -6.04
C PRO A 45 21.84 -10.76 -7.12
N ILE A 46 21.18 -9.60 -7.11
CA ILE A 46 21.52 -8.50 -8.02
C ILE A 46 22.59 -7.62 -7.37
N ASN A 47 23.75 -7.56 -8.03
CA ASN A 47 24.92 -6.79 -7.62
C ASN A 47 25.40 -5.88 -8.77
N VAL A 48 24.50 -5.03 -9.28
CA VAL A 48 24.82 -4.09 -10.36
C VAL A 48 25.05 -2.69 -9.76
N PRO A 49 26.23 -2.08 -9.96
CA PRO A 49 26.50 -0.73 -9.49
C PRO A 49 25.51 0.28 -10.07
N GLY A 50 24.96 1.15 -9.21
CA GLY A 50 24.00 2.18 -9.63
C GLY A 50 22.55 1.69 -9.72
N ALA A 51 22.26 0.42 -9.42
CA ALA A 51 20.89 -0.07 -9.35
C ALA A 51 20.13 0.57 -8.17
N GLU A 52 18.89 0.98 -8.40
CA GLU A 52 18.06 1.71 -7.44
C GLU A 52 16.82 0.93 -7.04
N VAL A 53 16.54 0.82 -5.74
CA VAL A 53 15.19 0.48 -5.24
C VAL A 53 14.41 1.77 -5.07
N ILE A 54 13.23 1.83 -5.68
CA ILE A 54 12.35 2.99 -5.70
C ILE A 54 11.02 2.61 -5.07
N LEU A 55 10.61 3.33 -4.02
CA LEU A 55 9.23 3.34 -3.55
C LEU A 55 8.54 4.57 -4.09
N GLU A 56 7.37 4.37 -4.67
CA GLU A 56 6.51 5.43 -5.20
C GLU A 56 5.21 5.48 -4.38
N THR A 57 4.89 6.66 -3.84
CA THR A 57 3.63 6.88 -3.14
C THR A 57 2.46 6.90 -4.13
N ALA A 58 1.23 6.71 -3.65
CA ALA A 58 0.03 6.88 -4.49
C ALA A 58 -0.11 8.26 -5.15
N SER A 59 0.61 9.28 -4.64
CA SER A 59 0.69 10.62 -5.24
C SER A 59 1.84 10.78 -6.26
N GLY A 60 2.51 9.69 -6.63
CA GLY A 60 3.62 9.67 -7.59
C GLY A 60 4.94 10.23 -7.04
N LYS A 61 5.09 10.37 -5.72
CA LYS A 61 6.34 10.85 -5.12
C LYS A 61 7.26 9.68 -4.81
N GLN A 62 8.52 9.82 -5.21
CA GLN A 62 9.49 8.73 -5.12
C GLN A 62 10.45 8.91 -3.94
N ILE A 63 10.81 7.78 -3.34
CA ILE A 63 11.90 7.63 -2.38
C ILE A 63 12.81 6.56 -2.95
N LYS A 64 14.10 6.86 -3.06
CA LYS A 64 15.07 5.99 -3.72
C LYS A 64 16.18 5.60 -2.76
N THR A 65 16.73 4.41 -2.96
CA THR A 65 17.98 3.96 -2.33
C THR A 65 18.75 3.11 -3.32
N GLN A 66 20.06 3.01 -3.13
CA GLN A 66 20.94 2.22 -3.97
C GLN A 66 20.98 0.76 -3.49
N ILE A 67 21.14 -0.16 -4.42
CA ILE A 67 21.51 -1.55 -4.12
C ILE A 67 23.01 -1.60 -3.90
N ILE A 68 23.42 -1.99 -2.70
CA ILE A 68 24.81 -2.03 -2.26
C ILE A 68 25.04 -3.41 -1.64
N ASP A 69 25.98 -4.16 -2.20
CA ASP A 69 26.36 -5.45 -1.64
C ASP A 69 27.07 -5.28 -0.28
N GLY A 70 26.85 -6.22 0.64
CA GLY A 70 27.51 -6.24 1.95
C GLY A 70 27.06 -5.19 2.97
N LEU A 71 25.87 -4.58 2.83
CA LEU A 71 25.34 -3.64 3.85
C LEU A 71 25.15 -4.29 5.22
N GLU A 72 24.62 -5.52 5.23
CA GLU A 72 24.53 -6.47 6.36
C GLU A 72 24.55 -7.88 5.77
N PRO A 73 24.80 -8.94 6.56
CA PRO A 73 24.64 -10.30 6.09
C PRO A 73 23.23 -10.53 5.52
N GLY A 74 23.15 -10.78 4.21
CA GLY A 74 21.88 -11.02 3.52
C GLY A 74 21.04 -9.77 3.20
N VAL A 75 21.60 -8.56 3.33
CA VAL A 75 20.90 -7.30 3.00
C VAL A 75 21.66 -6.55 1.91
N THR A 76 20.98 -6.24 0.82
CA THR A 76 21.53 -5.47 -0.31
C THR A 76 20.90 -4.10 -0.50
N TYR A 77 19.86 -3.76 0.27
CA TYR A 77 19.31 -2.39 0.27
C TYR A 77 18.72 -1.99 1.63
N ARG A 78 18.66 -0.67 1.86
CA ARG A 78 17.98 -0.04 3.00
C ARG A 78 17.27 1.21 2.53
N LEU A 79 15.95 1.23 2.64
CA LEU A 79 15.10 2.33 2.22
C LEU A 79 14.41 2.94 3.45
N ALA A 80 14.87 4.12 3.85
CA ALA A 80 14.27 4.88 4.94
C ALA A 80 13.09 5.71 4.41
N VAL A 81 11.88 5.36 4.84
CA VAL A 81 10.64 6.01 4.43
C VAL A 81 10.18 6.97 5.53
N PRO A 82 9.98 8.26 5.22
CA PRO A 82 9.48 9.23 6.20
C PRO A 82 8.06 8.87 6.66
N MET A 83 7.78 9.04 7.95
CA MET A 83 6.50 8.67 8.55
C MET A 83 5.82 9.88 9.16
N ASP A 84 4.54 10.07 8.86
CA ASP A 84 3.71 11.15 9.39
C ASP A 84 3.04 10.72 10.71
N ALA A 85 3.01 11.60 11.70
CA ALA A 85 2.42 11.33 13.00
C ALA A 85 0.87 11.28 12.99
N GLY A 86 0.22 11.67 11.88
CA GLY A 86 -1.23 11.60 11.72
C GLY A 86 -2.02 12.62 12.54
N LEU A 87 -1.37 13.66 13.07
CA LEU A 87 -2.01 14.68 13.91
C LEU A 87 -2.91 15.64 13.13
N THR A 88 -2.74 15.71 11.81
CA THR A 88 -3.47 16.60 10.90
C THR A 88 -3.99 15.81 9.70
N THR A 89 -4.90 16.39 8.92
CA THR A 89 -5.34 15.79 7.66
C THR A 89 -4.19 15.71 6.66
N ASP A 90 -3.40 16.78 6.55
CA ASP A 90 -2.30 16.89 5.61
C ASP A 90 -1.04 16.19 6.12
N LEU A 91 -0.25 15.67 5.18
CA LEU A 91 1.07 15.10 5.45
C LEU A 91 2.08 16.22 5.68
N TYR A 92 2.99 16.06 6.64
CA TYR A 92 4.08 17.01 6.87
C TYR A 92 5.08 17.09 5.70
N LYS A 93 5.14 16.03 4.88
CA LYS A 93 5.97 15.93 3.67
C LYS A 93 5.27 15.07 2.62
N ALA A 94 5.38 15.43 1.34
CA ALA A 94 4.69 14.71 0.26
C ALA A 94 5.15 13.25 0.08
N THR A 95 6.35 12.90 0.55
CA THR A 95 6.87 11.52 0.58
C THR A 95 6.62 10.81 1.92
N ALA A 96 6.00 11.48 2.90
CA ALA A 96 5.70 10.84 4.17
C ALA A 96 4.54 9.87 4.00
N MET A 97 4.64 8.72 4.65
CA MET A 97 3.57 7.74 4.68
C MET A 97 2.89 7.72 6.05
N ARG A 98 1.64 7.28 6.06
CA ARG A 98 0.91 6.83 7.24
C ARG A 98 0.80 5.30 7.19
N PRO A 99 0.52 4.64 8.32
CA PRO A 99 0.14 3.23 8.30
C PRO A 99 -0.93 2.98 7.24
N THR A 100 -0.84 1.83 6.56
CA THR A 100 -1.79 1.37 5.54
C THR A 100 -1.92 2.23 4.28
N MET A 101 -1.09 3.27 4.09
CA MET A 101 -1.05 3.99 2.81
C MET A 101 -0.51 3.07 1.70
N PRO A 102 -1.18 3.00 0.54
CA PRO A 102 -0.69 2.23 -0.59
C PRO A 102 0.57 2.89 -1.19
N PHE A 103 1.46 2.04 -1.67
CA PHE A 103 2.68 2.43 -2.38
C PHE A 103 3.00 1.35 -3.43
N GLN A 104 3.85 1.71 -4.37
CA GLN A 104 4.47 0.78 -5.31
C GLN A 104 5.96 0.69 -5.05
N ILE A 105 6.56 -0.47 -5.32
CA ILE A 105 8.01 -0.66 -5.32
C ILE A 105 8.42 -1.15 -6.69
N LYS A 106 9.49 -0.55 -7.21
CA LYS A 106 10.18 -0.98 -8.43
C LYS A 106 11.69 -0.88 -8.23
N VAL A 107 12.43 -1.59 -9.05
CA VAL A 107 13.88 -1.50 -9.10
C VAL A 107 14.29 -1.03 -10.49
N VAL A 108 15.23 -0.10 -10.57
CA VAL A 108 15.77 0.37 -11.84
C VAL A 108 17.22 -0.04 -11.95
N ILE A 109 17.56 -0.76 -13.02
CA ILE A 109 18.91 -1.27 -13.28
C ILE A 109 19.31 -0.76 -14.66
N SER A 110 20.34 0.08 -14.72
CA SER A 110 20.84 0.64 -15.98
C SER A 110 19.76 1.31 -16.85
N GLY A 111 18.75 1.91 -16.21
CA GLY A 111 17.63 2.60 -16.88
C GLY A 111 16.43 1.72 -17.25
N VAL A 112 16.51 0.40 -17.03
CA VAL A 112 15.41 -0.54 -17.25
C VAL A 112 14.64 -0.75 -15.95
N THR A 113 13.31 -0.80 -16.04
CA THR A 113 12.42 -1.06 -14.90
C THR A 113 12.29 -2.55 -14.65
N TYR A 114 12.32 -2.91 -13.36
CA TYR A 114 12.08 -4.25 -12.88
C TYR A 114 11.02 -4.18 -11.77
N LEU A 115 10.00 -5.03 -11.89
CA LEU A 115 8.88 -5.11 -10.96
C LEU A 115 9.08 -6.29 -10.02
N PRO A 116 8.70 -6.18 -8.74
CA PRO A 116 8.65 -7.34 -7.85
C PRO A 116 7.61 -8.35 -8.34
N ILE A 117 8.08 -9.54 -8.72
CA ILE A 117 7.25 -10.71 -9.02
C ILE A 117 7.03 -11.58 -7.77
N GLU A 118 7.90 -11.42 -6.77
CA GLU A 118 7.73 -12.00 -5.44
C GLU A 118 8.20 -11.01 -4.36
N LEU A 119 7.39 -10.88 -3.31
CA LEU A 119 7.71 -10.13 -2.10
C LEU A 119 7.69 -11.06 -0.90
N LYS A 120 8.86 -11.32 -0.31
CA LYS A 120 8.99 -12.13 0.92
C LYS A 120 9.34 -11.24 2.09
N GLY A 121 8.57 -11.31 3.18
CA GLY A 121 8.83 -10.41 4.29
C GLY A 121 7.94 -10.56 5.51
N LYS A 122 8.22 -9.74 6.52
CA LYS A 122 7.41 -9.64 7.75
C LYS A 122 6.61 -8.34 7.72
N PHE A 123 5.46 -8.37 7.05
CA PHE A 123 4.67 -7.16 6.78
C PHE A 123 3.78 -6.70 7.93
N ALA A 124 3.70 -7.47 9.04
CA ALA A 124 2.90 -7.10 10.21
C ALA A 124 3.30 -5.75 10.84
N THR A 125 4.55 -5.33 10.67
CA THR A 125 5.07 -4.06 11.19
C THR A 125 5.14 -2.95 10.13
N MET A 126 4.70 -3.23 8.89
CA MET A 126 4.83 -2.31 7.77
C MET A 126 4.17 -0.95 8.08
N GLY A 127 4.91 0.14 7.84
CA GLY A 127 4.39 1.49 8.04
C GLY A 127 4.21 1.91 9.51
N GLN A 128 4.71 1.14 10.48
CA GLN A 128 4.78 1.60 11.87
C GLN A 128 5.96 2.58 12.04
N PRO A 129 5.76 3.80 12.57
CA PRO A 129 6.87 4.74 12.78
C PRO A 129 8.01 4.15 13.62
N GLY A 130 9.25 4.34 13.18
CA GLY A 130 10.44 3.79 13.82
C GLY A 130 10.63 2.27 13.67
N GLY A 131 9.69 1.58 13.02
CA GLY A 131 9.77 0.15 12.74
C GLY A 131 10.76 -0.19 11.62
N ARG A 132 11.10 -1.48 11.54
CA ARG A 132 11.84 -2.04 10.40
C ARG A 132 11.06 -3.22 9.82
N THR A 133 10.97 -3.30 8.49
CA THR A 133 10.32 -4.41 7.79
C THR A 133 11.30 -5.08 6.85
N LEU A 134 11.53 -6.39 7.07
CA LEU A 134 12.25 -7.22 6.11
C LEU A 134 11.38 -7.39 4.87
N MET A 135 11.96 -7.09 3.72
CA MET A 135 11.33 -7.17 2.42
C MET A 135 12.38 -7.63 1.40
N ASP A 136 12.33 -8.90 1.07
CA ASP A 136 13.11 -9.52 0.01
C ASP A 136 12.33 -9.39 -1.31
N LEU A 137 13.02 -8.95 -2.35
CA LEU A 137 12.47 -8.71 -3.68
C LEU A 137 13.04 -9.75 -4.66
N THR A 138 12.16 -10.46 -5.35
CA THR A 138 12.50 -11.21 -6.58
C THR A 138 11.89 -10.44 -7.74
N LEU A 139 12.70 -10.12 -8.75
CA LEU A 139 12.35 -9.16 -9.78
C LEU A 139 12.10 -9.82 -11.14
N GLY A 140 11.09 -9.33 -11.85
CA GLY A 140 10.89 -9.54 -13.29
C GLY A 140 11.11 -8.23 -14.03
N VAL A 141 11.67 -8.30 -15.24
CA VAL A 141 11.85 -7.12 -16.10
C VAL A 141 10.50 -6.64 -16.65
N ASP A 142 10.34 -5.32 -16.80
CA ASP A 142 9.21 -4.63 -17.44
C ASP A 142 9.80 -3.74 -18.53
N SER A 143 9.96 -4.32 -19.72
CA SER A 143 10.74 -3.75 -20.82
C SER A 143 9.99 -2.66 -21.59
N ASP A 144 8.66 -2.73 -21.67
CA ASP A 144 7.83 -1.73 -22.36
C ASP A 144 7.17 -0.71 -21.41
N GLY A 145 7.28 -0.93 -20.10
CA GLY A 145 6.97 0.06 -19.06
C GLY A 145 5.48 0.17 -18.76
N ASP A 146 4.70 -0.87 -19.05
CA ASP A 146 3.25 -0.85 -18.91
C ASP A 146 2.76 -1.31 -17.51
N GLY A 147 3.69 -1.78 -16.67
CA GLY A 147 3.42 -2.27 -15.32
C GLY A 147 3.23 -3.78 -15.21
N LEU A 148 3.45 -4.54 -16.28
CA LEU A 148 3.47 -6.00 -16.31
C LEU A 148 4.91 -6.51 -16.48
N PRO A 149 5.29 -7.63 -15.83
CA PRO A 149 6.59 -8.25 -16.11
C PRO A 149 6.57 -9.03 -17.44
N ASP A 150 7.62 -8.89 -18.25
CA ASP A 150 7.74 -9.55 -19.56
C ASP A 150 7.46 -11.05 -19.51
N ALA A 151 7.91 -11.73 -18.44
CA ALA A 151 7.75 -13.17 -18.29
C ALA A 151 6.27 -13.58 -18.18
N TRP A 152 5.45 -12.74 -17.53
CA TRP A 152 4.01 -12.94 -17.43
C TRP A 152 3.33 -12.64 -18.76
N GLU A 153 3.69 -11.54 -19.41
CA GLU A 153 3.12 -11.14 -20.71
C GLU A 153 3.40 -12.18 -21.81
N ARG A 154 4.59 -12.77 -21.81
CA ARG A 154 4.97 -13.85 -22.75
C ARG A 154 4.13 -15.11 -22.63
N MET A 155 3.38 -15.28 -21.54
CA MET A 155 2.39 -16.37 -21.42
C MET A 155 1.15 -16.11 -22.27
N ILE A 156 0.86 -14.85 -22.61
CA ILE A 156 -0.29 -14.41 -23.39
C ILE A 156 0.12 -14.21 -24.84
N ASN A 157 1.22 -13.49 -25.08
CA ASN A 157 1.73 -13.21 -26.43
C ASN A 157 3.26 -13.15 -26.46
N ALA A 158 3.89 -13.72 -27.49
CA ALA A 158 5.35 -13.69 -27.65
C ALA A 158 5.91 -12.26 -27.84
N ASP A 159 5.12 -11.34 -28.40
CA ASP A 159 5.43 -9.92 -28.46
C ASP A 159 4.74 -9.19 -27.29
N ILE A 160 5.53 -8.81 -26.29
CA ILE A 160 5.04 -8.13 -25.07
C ILE A 160 4.30 -6.83 -25.40
N THR A 161 4.69 -6.12 -26.46
CA THR A 161 4.07 -4.85 -26.84
C THR A 161 2.61 -4.98 -27.32
N GLN A 162 2.14 -6.20 -27.52
CA GLN A 162 0.75 -6.53 -27.85
C GLN A 162 -0.09 -6.89 -26.62
N VAL A 163 0.54 -7.10 -25.48
CA VAL A 163 -0.11 -7.22 -24.18
C VAL A 163 -0.14 -5.82 -23.58
N THR A 164 -1.31 -5.40 -23.09
CA THR A 164 -1.41 -4.10 -22.41
C THR A 164 -2.08 -4.30 -21.08
N SER A 165 -1.58 -3.63 -20.04
CA SER A 165 -2.06 -3.73 -18.66
C SER A 165 -3.55 -3.42 -18.49
N GLY A 166 -4.11 -2.58 -19.37
CA GLY A 166 -5.53 -2.21 -19.39
C GLY A 166 -6.43 -3.07 -20.27
N ALA A 167 -5.89 -3.98 -21.09
CA ALA A 167 -6.70 -4.88 -21.90
C ALA A 167 -7.31 -6.01 -21.06
N ASP A 168 -8.40 -6.58 -21.56
CA ASP A 168 -9.06 -7.78 -21.08
C ASP A 168 -8.82 -8.86 -22.15
N SER A 169 -7.71 -9.60 -22.00
CA SER A 169 -7.20 -10.47 -23.06
C SER A 169 -8.04 -11.73 -23.26
N ASP A 170 -8.76 -12.20 -22.25
CA ASP A 170 -9.61 -13.39 -22.31
C ASP A 170 -11.12 -13.10 -22.27
N GLY A 171 -11.51 -11.84 -22.06
CA GLY A 171 -12.88 -11.34 -22.17
C GLY A 171 -13.74 -11.62 -20.93
N ASP A 172 -13.12 -11.83 -19.77
CA ASP A 172 -13.81 -12.20 -18.53
C ASP A 172 -14.24 -10.99 -17.68
N GLY A 173 -13.83 -9.79 -18.10
CA GLY A 173 -14.14 -8.50 -17.47
C GLY A 173 -13.08 -8.01 -16.48
N LEU A 174 -11.98 -8.74 -16.30
CA LEU A 174 -10.79 -8.28 -15.59
C LEU A 174 -9.75 -7.75 -16.57
N SER A 175 -9.03 -6.70 -16.18
CA SER A 175 -7.88 -6.28 -16.98
C SER A 175 -6.65 -7.12 -16.68
N ASN A 176 -5.72 -7.21 -17.61
CA ASN A 176 -4.45 -7.93 -17.47
C ASN A 176 -3.69 -7.53 -16.19
N ALA A 177 -3.68 -6.25 -15.83
CA ALA A 177 -3.11 -5.77 -14.56
C ALA A 177 -3.85 -6.30 -13.32
N GLN A 178 -5.18 -6.39 -13.37
CA GLN A 178 -5.97 -6.93 -12.26
C GLN A 178 -5.70 -8.42 -12.09
N GLU A 179 -5.56 -9.15 -13.19
CA GLU A 179 -5.26 -10.58 -13.18
C GLU A 179 -3.84 -10.87 -12.70
N TYR A 180 -2.85 -10.09 -13.16
CA TYR A 180 -1.49 -10.18 -12.63
C TYR A 180 -1.45 -9.96 -11.12
N LEU A 181 -2.16 -8.94 -10.62
CA LEU A 181 -2.27 -8.66 -9.18
C LEU A 181 -3.03 -9.77 -8.43
N ALA A 182 -4.09 -10.31 -9.04
CA ALA A 182 -4.88 -11.40 -8.46
C ALA A 182 -4.11 -12.72 -8.44
N GLY A 183 -3.13 -12.90 -9.35
CA GLY A 183 -2.44 -14.16 -9.59
C GLY A 183 -3.25 -15.15 -10.45
N THR A 184 -4.10 -14.63 -11.34
CA THR A 184 -4.90 -15.42 -12.29
C THR A 184 -4.30 -15.38 -13.71
N TYR A 185 -4.82 -16.22 -14.61
CA TYR A 185 -4.33 -16.34 -15.98
C TYR A 185 -5.14 -15.52 -17.00
N ALA A 186 -4.55 -14.46 -17.55
CA ALA A 186 -5.18 -13.61 -18.57
C ALA A 186 -5.29 -14.17 -19.99
N PHE A 187 -5.28 -15.49 -20.09
CA PHE A 187 -5.58 -16.25 -21.30
C PHE A 187 -6.64 -17.32 -21.05
N ASP A 188 -7.16 -17.41 -19.82
CA ASP A 188 -8.16 -18.39 -19.40
C ASP A 188 -9.26 -17.73 -18.56
N ALA A 189 -10.35 -17.35 -19.23
CA ALA A 189 -11.52 -16.72 -18.61
C ALA A 189 -12.18 -17.57 -17.52
N ALA A 190 -11.85 -18.86 -17.39
CA ALA A 190 -12.32 -19.68 -16.28
C ALA A 190 -11.59 -19.41 -14.96
N ASP A 191 -10.35 -18.89 -15.01
CA ASP A 191 -9.46 -18.68 -13.86
C ASP A 191 -9.57 -17.29 -13.23
N GLY A 192 -10.29 -16.36 -13.85
CA GLY A 192 -10.43 -14.99 -13.34
C GLY A 192 -10.97 -14.90 -11.90
N PHE A 193 -10.48 -13.90 -11.18
CA PHE A 193 -10.81 -13.69 -9.77
C PHE A 193 -12.29 -13.31 -9.58
N ARG A 194 -13.02 -14.10 -8.79
CA ARG A 194 -14.45 -13.88 -8.54
C ARG A 194 -14.79 -13.89 -7.06
N LEU A 195 -15.48 -12.84 -6.63
CA LEU A 195 -16.17 -12.76 -5.33
C LEU A 195 -17.65 -13.07 -5.54
N SER A 196 -18.14 -14.12 -4.89
CA SER A 196 -19.55 -14.54 -4.97
C SER A 196 -20.22 -14.47 -3.62
N ILE A 197 -21.51 -14.13 -3.57
CA ILE A 197 -22.32 -14.32 -2.35
C ILE A 197 -22.79 -15.78 -2.36
N ASN A 198 -22.35 -16.55 -1.37
CA ASN A 198 -22.69 -17.96 -1.24
C ASN A 198 -24.02 -18.14 -0.49
N GLU A 199 -24.23 -17.44 0.62
CA GLU A 199 -25.46 -17.49 1.41
C GLU A 199 -25.70 -16.21 2.23
N MET A 200 -26.88 -16.10 2.84
CA MET A 200 -27.21 -15.08 3.84
C MET A 200 -27.43 -15.75 5.19
N ARG A 201 -26.61 -15.43 6.19
CA ARG A 201 -26.70 -15.97 7.55
C ARG A 201 -27.07 -14.87 8.54
N ASP A 202 -28.23 -15.00 9.20
CA ASP A 202 -28.77 -13.98 10.11
C ASP A 202 -28.81 -12.56 9.50
N GLY A 203 -29.13 -12.46 8.20
CA GLY A 203 -29.16 -11.21 7.45
C GLY A 203 -27.79 -10.67 7.03
N LYS A 204 -26.71 -11.41 7.24
CA LYS A 204 -25.34 -11.06 6.81
C LYS A 204 -24.93 -11.88 5.58
N PRO A 205 -24.34 -11.24 4.55
CA PRO A 205 -23.83 -11.98 3.40
C PRO A 205 -22.57 -12.75 3.78
N VAL A 206 -22.58 -14.05 3.46
CA VAL A 206 -21.40 -14.91 3.44
C VAL A 206 -20.93 -14.98 2.00
N MET A 207 -19.76 -14.40 1.74
CA MET A 207 -19.15 -14.37 0.41
C MET A 207 -18.01 -15.38 0.32
N LYS A 208 -17.75 -15.87 -0.88
CA LYS A 208 -16.72 -16.86 -1.17
C LYS A 208 -15.85 -16.43 -2.35
N PHE A 209 -14.55 -16.68 -2.23
CA PHE A 209 -13.55 -16.44 -3.26
C PHE A 209 -12.42 -17.48 -3.14
N LEU A 210 -11.60 -17.62 -4.18
CA LEU A 210 -10.36 -18.40 -4.14
C LEU A 210 -9.22 -17.50 -3.64
N ALA A 211 -8.65 -17.83 -2.48
CA ALA A 211 -7.48 -17.12 -1.98
C ALA A 211 -6.20 -17.75 -2.55
N ILE A 212 -5.23 -16.91 -2.89
CA ILE A 212 -3.91 -17.29 -3.39
C ILE A 212 -2.87 -16.86 -2.37
N SER A 213 -1.97 -17.79 -2.03
CA SER A 213 -0.91 -17.57 -1.04
C SER A 213 -0.07 -16.33 -1.38
N GLY A 214 0.26 -15.53 -0.36
CA GLY A 214 1.08 -14.33 -0.49
C GLY A 214 0.29 -13.05 -0.81
N ARG A 215 -1.02 -13.15 -1.09
CA ARG A 215 -1.90 -12.00 -1.31
C ARG A 215 -2.63 -11.58 -0.03
N THR A 216 -2.93 -10.29 0.05
CA THR A 216 -3.80 -9.72 1.08
C THR A 216 -5.11 -9.27 0.48
N TYR A 217 -6.21 -9.68 1.10
CA TYR A 217 -7.57 -9.41 0.67
C TYR A 217 -8.25 -8.46 1.65
N THR A 218 -8.63 -7.28 1.20
CA THR A 218 -9.37 -6.29 2.01
C THR A 218 -10.81 -6.19 1.52
N LEU A 219 -11.77 -6.41 2.42
CA LEU A 219 -13.18 -6.27 2.07
C LEU A 219 -13.56 -4.80 2.01
N LEU A 220 -14.12 -4.38 0.88
CA LEU A 220 -14.68 -3.05 0.70
C LEU A 220 -16.18 -3.16 0.52
N ALA A 221 -16.91 -2.22 1.12
CA ALA A 221 -18.35 -2.14 1.03
C ALA A 221 -18.79 -0.75 0.55
N SER A 222 -19.94 -0.73 -0.13
CA SER A 222 -20.54 0.48 -0.67
C SER A 222 -22.06 0.43 -0.57
N GLU A 223 -22.65 1.61 -0.38
CA GLU A 223 -24.10 1.83 -0.41
C GLU A 223 -24.60 2.29 -1.79
N ASP A 224 -23.71 2.89 -2.59
CA ASP A 224 -24.04 3.67 -3.80
C ASP A 224 -23.21 3.30 -5.04
N LEU A 225 -22.34 2.29 -4.95
CA LEU A 225 -21.34 1.87 -5.95
C LEU A 225 -20.24 2.90 -6.25
N LYS A 226 -20.24 4.06 -5.59
CA LYS A 226 -19.29 5.15 -5.83
C LYS A 226 -18.30 5.26 -4.69
N THR A 227 -18.81 5.28 -3.47
CA THR A 227 -18.03 5.42 -2.25
C THR A 227 -17.76 4.04 -1.67
N TRP A 228 -16.48 3.66 -1.60
CA TRP A 228 -16.05 2.37 -1.09
C TRP A 228 -15.25 2.55 0.19
N THR A 229 -15.62 1.84 1.26
CA THR A 229 -14.92 1.90 2.54
C THR A 229 -14.57 0.51 3.06
N PRO A 230 -13.46 0.34 3.81
CA PRO A 230 -13.13 -0.93 4.43
C PRO A 230 -14.24 -1.45 5.33
N ALA A 231 -14.71 -2.66 5.05
CA ALA A 231 -15.70 -3.37 5.85
C ALA A 231 -15.04 -4.44 6.72
N GLN A 232 -15.64 -4.67 7.87
CA GLN A 232 -15.22 -5.72 8.79
C GLN A 232 -15.86 -7.04 8.39
N PHE A 233 -15.17 -8.14 8.62
CA PHE A 233 -15.69 -9.48 8.41
C PHE A 233 -15.09 -10.47 9.40
N ARG A 234 -15.70 -11.65 9.44
CA ARG A 234 -15.17 -12.85 10.12
C ARG A 234 -15.00 -13.96 9.10
N ILE A 235 -14.10 -14.90 9.40
CA ILE A 235 -13.96 -16.13 8.61
C ILE A 235 -14.75 -17.22 9.35
N PRO A 236 -15.88 -17.72 8.82
CA PRO A 236 -16.76 -18.65 9.53
C PRO A 236 -16.05 -19.91 10.04
N SER A 237 -15.06 -20.42 9.30
CA SER A 237 -14.29 -21.61 9.70
C SER A 237 -13.44 -21.40 10.97
N GLU A 238 -13.22 -20.16 11.41
CA GLU A 238 -12.55 -19.86 12.69
C GLU A 238 -13.50 -19.94 13.90
N GLY A 239 -14.79 -20.20 13.68
CA GLY A 239 -15.81 -20.31 14.72
C GLY A 239 -16.32 -18.96 15.24
N THR A 240 -17.22 -19.01 16.22
CA THR A 240 -17.93 -17.82 16.76
C THR A 240 -17.03 -16.86 17.53
N GLN A 241 -15.86 -17.32 17.97
CA GLN A 241 -14.79 -16.50 18.59
C GLN A 241 -13.76 -16.00 17.56
N GLY A 242 -14.00 -16.20 16.27
CA GLY A 242 -13.13 -15.74 15.18
C GLY A 242 -12.90 -14.22 15.23
N THR A 243 -11.69 -13.82 14.91
CA THR A 243 -11.25 -12.41 14.97
C THR A 243 -11.96 -11.59 13.90
N VAL A 244 -12.63 -10.52 14.32
CA VAL A 244 -13.15 -9.50 13.41
C VAL A 244 -11.97 -8.76 12.80
N ARG A 245 -11.91 -8.74 11.47
CA ARG A 245 -10.79 -8.15 10.71
C ARG A 245 -11.29 -7.41 9.48
N GLN A 246 -10.47 -6.53 8.93
CA GLN A 246 -10.74 -5.82 7.68
C GLN A 246 -9.97 -6.41 6.49
N SER A 247 -8.92 -7.19 6.78
CA SER A 247 -8.09 -7.83 5.78
C SER A 247 -7.74 -9.28 6.17
N TYR A 248 -7.46 -10.09 5.16
CA TYR A 248 -7.00 -11.47 5.30
C TYR A 248 -5.76 -11.70 4.44
N GLN A 249 -4.65 -12.10 5.07
CA GLN A 249 -3.45 -12.53 4.37
C GLN A 249 -3.52 -14.04 4.16
N ALA A 250 -3.49 -14.47 2.89
CA ALA A 250 -3.51 -15.87 2.53
C ALA A 250 -2.10 -16.49 2.64
N ASN A 251 -2.02 -17.67 3.26
CA ASN A 251 -0.77 -18.43 3.39
C ASN A 251 -0.78 -19.71 2.55
N ASP A 252 -1.90 -20.00 1.90
CA ASP A 252 -2.17 -21.17 1.08
C ASP A 252 -3.17 -20.82 -0.03
N VAL A 253 -3.28 -21.70 -1.03
CA VAL A 253 -4.26 -21.57 -2.10
C VAL A 253 -5.50 -22.38 -1.73
N ARG A 254 -6.62 -21.72 -1.42
CA ARG A 254 -7.88 -22.40 -1.10
C ARG A 254 -9.10 -21.47 -1.16
N PRO A 255 -10.32 -22.02 -1.30
CA PRO A 255 -11.53 -21.24 -1.12
C PRO A 255 -11.64 -20.71 0.31
N ILE A 256 -11.98 -19.42 0.45
CA ILE A 256 -12.24 -18.74 1.71
C ILE A 256 -13.66 -18.20 1.71
N GLU A 257 -14.34 -18.37 2.84
CA GLU A 257 -15.60 -17.70 3.13
C GLU A 257 -15.36 -16.52 4.08
N LEU A 258 -16.01 -15.40 3.80
CA LEU A 258 -16.04 -14.22 4.64
C LEU A 258 -17.50 -13.89 4.96
N GLU A 259 -17.81 -13.68 6.24
CA GLU A 259 -19.10 -13.19 6.69
C GLU A 259 -18.95 -11.71 7.03
N ALA A 260 -19.62 -10.85 6.27
CA ALA A 260 -19.56 -9.42 6.50
C ALA A 260 -20.16 -9.08 7.87
N SER A 261 -19.41 -8.31 8.67
CA SER A 261 -19.91 -7.78 9.93
C SER A 261 -20.75 -6.55 9.65
N THR A 262 -21.99 -6.54 10.16
CA THR A 262 -22.89 -5.40 10.07
C THR A 262 -22.75 -4.54 11.33
N ASP A 263 -22.56 -3.24 11.13
CA ASP A 263 -22.64 -2.25 12.20
C ASP A 263 -24.09 -1.76 12.27
N ALA A 264 -24.80 -2.09 13.35
CA ALA A 264 -26.21 -1.72 13.54
C ALA A 264 -26.45 -0.19 13.57
N THR A 265 -25.37 0.60 13.73
CA THR A 265 -25.44 2.07 13.72
C THR A 265 -25.30 2.68 12.32
N LYS A 266 -25.01 1.85 11.30
CA LYS A 266 -24.82 2.30 9.91
C LYS A 266 -25.83 1.62 8.98
N PRO A 267 -26.18 2.27 7.85
CA PRO A 267 -26.96 1.60 6.81
C PRO A 267 -26.25 0.32 6.37
N ALA A 268 -27.02 -0.75 6.14
CA ALA A 268 -26.45 -1.99 5.66
C ALA A 268 -25.87 -1.77 4.23
N PRO A 269 -24.59 -2.07 4.01
CA PRO A 269 -24.02 -1.95 2.67
C PRO A 269 -24.70 -2.93 1.71
N LYS A 270 -24.88 -2.47 0.46
CA LYS A 270 -25.57 -3.24 -0.59
C LYS A 270 -24.61 -3.90 -1.56
N PHE A 271 -23.40 -3.36 -1.66
CA PHE A 271 -22.41 -3.80 -2.62
C PHE A 271 -21.09 -4.08 -1.92
N PHE A 272 -20.40 -5.12 -2.40
CA PHE A 272 -19.12 -5.56 -1.86
C PHE A 272 -18.15 -5.77 -3.00
N LYS A 273 -16.88 -5.49 -2.72
CA LYS A 273 -15.75 -5.87 -3.58
C LYS A 273 -14.58 -6.30 -2.70
N LEU A 274 -13.72 -7.15 -3.25
CA LEU A 274 -12.49 -7.54 -2.58
C LEU A 274 -11.32 -6.84 -3.26
N LEU A 275 -10.56 -6.06 -2.49
CA LEU A 275 -9.31 -5.48 -2.95
C LEU A 275 -8.19 -6.51 -2.74
N VAL A 276 -7.46 -6.85 -3.81
CA VAL A 276 -6.28 -7.72 -3.77
C VAL A 276 -5.02 -6.86 -3.76
N GLN A 277 -4.08 -7.19 -2.88
CA GLN A 277 -2.82 -6.47 -2.67
C GLN A 277 -1.66 -7.45 -2.48
#